data_AF-A0A2P8WHS7-F1
#
_entry.id   AF-A0A2P8WHS7-F1
#
_cell.length_a   1.000
_cell.length_b   1.000
_cell.length_c   1.000
_cell.angle_alpha   90.00
_cell.angle_beta   90.00
_cell.angle_gamma   90.00
#
_symmetry.space_group_name_H-M   'P 1'
#
loop_
_entity.id
_entity.type
_entity.pdbx_description
1 polymer ?
#
loop_
_entity_poly.entity_id
_entity_poly.type
_entity_poly.pdbx_seq_one_letter_code
_entity_poly.pdbx_strand_id
1 'polypeptide(L)'
;MGLVLTSCQRSPEAFIQIASASVEAVAVDGLRAVSISAAVIDEPAVIASSPNILAARTASPGNVAYAICAHVQNWERPSESEHLRQLAAIPRYGKTIYEDPLRSLLADFRGFPVISFATYGLSARSEPLYLSGVWTVLDDIEACYSQGQPARMGEGELGETWLMGYAANGLIWVDGMYQLTVEPAQGLQILQFERQEELATLPMRVVAADGMAIQVHAGDYVGSW
;
A
#
# COMPACT_ATOMS: atom_id res chain seq x y z
N MET A 1 23.39 -37.25 -47.34
CA MET A 1 24.40 -38.25 -46.97
C MET A 1 25.14 -37.69 -45.74
N GLY A 2 25.01 -38.34 -44.58
CA GLY A 2 25.77 -37.99 -43.36
C GLY A 2 24.92 -37.59 -42.13
N LEU A 3 24.49 -38.58 -41.35
CA LEU A 3 24.29 -38.46 -39.89
C LEU A 3 25.67 -38.47 -39.19
N VAL A 4 25.80 -37.84 -38.01
CA VAL A 4 26.30 -38.43 -36.74
C VAL A 4 26.27 -37.37 -35.61
N LEU A 5 25.84 -37.84 -34.43
CA LEU A 5 25.71 -37.20 -33.11
C LEU A 5 27.03 -37.17 -32.33
N THR A 6 27.25 -36.19 -31.44
CA THR A 6 27.71 -36.32 -30.02
C THR A 6 27.85 -34.93 -29.36
N SER A 7 27.20 -34.63 -28.22
CA SER A 7 27.67 -34.73 -26.80
C SER A 7 27.71 -33.32 -26.16
N CYS A 8 26.88 -32.94 -25.18
CA CYS A 8 26.88 -33.22 -23.73
C CYS A 8 27.83 -32.32 -22.89
N GLN A 9 27.26 -31.46 -22.00
CA GLN A 9 27.75 -30.90 -20.70
C GLN A 9 26.96 -29.59 -20.39
N ARG A 10 26.48 -29.23 -19.19
CA ARG A 10 26.46 -29.80 -17.83
C ARG A 10 25.39 -29.01 -17.04
N SER A 11 24.56 -29.70 -16.25
CA SER A 11 23.72 -29.12 -15.17
C SER A 11 24.55 -29.02 -13.87
N PRO A 12 24.06 -28.31 -12.83
CA PRO A 12 23.63 -29.10 -11.68
C PRO A 12 22.31 -28.63 -11.06
N GLU A 13 21.37 -29.58 -11.00
CA GLU A 13 20.21 -29.57 -10.12
C GLU A 13 20.65 -29.90 -8.69
N ALA A 14 20.04 -29.21 -7.71
CA ALA A 14 20.25 -29.44 -6.30
C ALA A 14 19.65 -30.79 -5.87
N PHE A 15 20.48 -31.62 -5.26
CA PHE A 15 20.11 -32.89 -4.64
C PHE A 15 19.29 -32.65 -3.36
N ILE A 16 18.06 -33.17 -3.33
CA ILE A 16 17.36 -33.47 -2.08
C ILE A 16 17.81 -34.89 -1.66
N GLN A 17 18.63 -34.99 -0.62
CA GLN A 17 18.93 -36.27 0.03
C GLN A 17 17.73 -36.70 0.88
N ILE A 18 17.02 -37.73 0.43
CA ILE A 18 16.09 -38.49 1.28
C ILE A 18 16.94 -39.50 2.06
N ALA A 19 17.12 -39.24 3.37
CA ALA A 19 17.77 -40.19 4.27
C ALA A 19 16.88 -41.43 4.43
N SER A 20 17.48 -42.59 4.22
CA SER A 20 16.87 -43.91 4.32
C SER A 20 16.57 -44.23 5.78
N ALA A 21 15.33 -44.57 6.11
CA ALA A 21 14.99 -45.17 7.38
C ALA A 21 15.25 -46.69 7.29
N SER A 22 16.22 -47.18 8.04
CA SER A 22 16.44 -48.62 8.24
C SER A 22 15.48 -49.12 9.32
N VAL A 23 14.59 -50.05 8.97
CA VAL A 23 13.71 -50.74 9.91
C VAL A 23 14.33 -52.10 10.21
N GLU A 24 14.85 -52.29 11.42
CA GLU A 24 15.14 -53.63 11.95
C GLU A 24 13.95 -54.08 12.80
N ALA A 25 13.25 -55.10 12.32
CA ALA A 25 12.24 -55.80 13.11
C ALA A 25 12.92 -56.89 13.93
N VAL A 26 12.96 -56.71 15.25
CA VAL A 26 13.33 -57.77 16.20
C VAL A 26 12.05 -58.22 16.88
N ALA A 27 11.62 -59.46 16.60
CA ALA A 27 10.52 -60.09 17.31
C ALA A 27 11.03 -60.65 18.64
N VAL A 28 10.57 -60.09 19.75
CA VAL A 28 10.57 -60.76 21.07
C VAL A 28 9.30 -60.36 21.82
N ASP A 29 8.64 -61.37 22.38
CA ASP A 29 7.44 -61.32 23.20
C ASP A 29 7.40 -60.20 24.25
N GLY A 30 6.20 -59.61 24.42
CA GLY A 30 5.76 -59.01 25.67
C GLY A 30 6.06 -57.51 25.82
N LEU A 31 4.97 -56.72 25.84
CA LEU A 31 4.83 -55.32 26.24
C LEU A 31 6.10 -54.64 26.82
N ARG A 32 6.57 -53.58 26.15
CA ARG A 32 7.22 -52.44 26.83
C ARG A 32 7.16 -51.16 25.99
N ALA A 33 6.82 -50.07 26.69
CA ALA A 33 6.61 -48.73 26.16
C ALA A 33 7.87 -48.16 25.50
N VAL A 34 7.68 -47.50 24.35
CA VAL A 34 8.72 -46.69 23.69
C VAL A 34 8.60 -45.27 24.23
N SER A 35 9.62 -44.84 24.97
CA SER A 35 9.84 -43.42 25.29
C SER A 35 10.71 -42.82 24.19
N ILE A 36 10.21 -41.78 23.52
CA ILE A 36 10.99 -41.01 22.54
C ILE A 36 11.46 -39.75 23.25
N SER A 37 12.74 -39.67 23.56
CA SER A 37 13.40 -38.42 23.95
C SER A 37 13.91 -37.73 22.69
N ALA A 38 13.24 -36.66 22.26
CA ALA A 38 13.75 -35.79 21.21
C ALA A 38 14.84 -34.88 21.81
N ALA A 39 16.07 -35.01 21.32
CA ALA A 39 17.14 -34.07 21.60
C ALA A 39 16.86 -32.77 20.82
N VAL A 40 16.84 -31.65 21.55
CA VAL A 40 16.79 -30.30 20.99
C VAL A 40 18.12 -30.03 20.31
N ILE A 41 18.11 -29.84 18.99
CA ILE A 41 19.27 -29.36 18.23
C ILE A 41 19.12 -27.83 18.15
N ASP A 42 20.10 -27.16 18.73
CA ASP A 42 20.25 -25.70 18.79
C ASP A 42 20.71 -25.21 17.41
N GLU A 43 19.80 -24.56 16.64
CA GLU A 43 20.14 -23.91 15.38
C GLU A 43 20.59 -22.46 15.62
N PRO A 44 21.69 -22.00 15.00
CA PRO A 44 22.13 -20.61 15.11
C PRO A 44 21.17 -19.68 14.37
N ALA A 45 20.67 -18.68 15.10
CA ALA A 45 19.79 -17.63 14.61
C ALA A 45 20.37 -16.91 13.38
N VAL A 46 19.73 -17.11 12.23
CA VAL A 46 19.89 -16.24 11.05
C VAL A 46 19.17 -14.93 11.36
N ILE A 47 19.93 -13.85 11.55
CA ILE A 47 19.40 -12.49 11.66
C ILE A 47 18.92 -12.09 10.25
N ALA A 48 17.66 -12.41 9.96
CA ALA A 48 16.95 -11.83 8.83
C ALA A 48 16.55 -10.41 9.20
N SER A 49 17.20 -9.44 8.57
CA SER A 49 16.81 -8.03 8.61
C SER A 49 15.43 -7.87 7.99
N SER A 50 14.37 -7.89 8.81
CA SER A 50 13.01 -7.64 8.35
C SER A 50 12.82 -6.16 7.99
N PRO A 51 12.15 -5.83 6.87
CA PRO A 51 11.68 -4.49 6.62
C PRO A 51 10.59 -4.11 7.64
N ASN A 52 10.62 -2.86 8.08
CA ASN A 52 9.69 -2.24 9.02
C ASN A 52 8.25 -2.30 8.45
N ILE A 53 7.48 -3.34 8.78
CA ILE A 53 6.03 -3.35 8.51
C ILE A 53 5.38 -2.63 9.69
N LEU A 54 4.88 -1.42 9.43
CA LEU A 54 4.09 -0.65 10.40
C LEU A 54 2.90 -1.48 10.89
N ALA A 55 2.68 -1.44 12.21
CA ALA A 55 1.70 -2.23 12.92
C ALA A 55 0.26 -2.03 12.38
N ALA A 56 -0.33 -3.10 11.88
CA ALA A 56 -1.77 -3.17 11.66
C ALA A 56 -2.48 -3.14 13.03
N ARG A 57 -3.35 -2.14 13.27
CA ARG A 57 -4.20 -2.09 14.46
C ARG A 57 -5.39 -3.03 14.27
N THR A 58 -5.51 -4.06 15.12
CA THR A 58 -6.62 -5.03 15.08
C THR A 58 -7.95 -4.39 15.49
N ALA A 59 -9.00 -4.65 14.71
CA ALA A 59 -10.32 -4.01 14.84
C ALA A 59 -11.19 -4.57 15.98
N SER A 60 -11.88 -3.68 16.70
CA SER A 60 -13.10 -3.96 17.47
C SER A 60 -14.34 -3.76 16.56
N PRO A 61 -15.56 -4.22 16.90
CA PRO A 61 -16.74 -3.99 16.07
C PRO A 61 -16.91 -2.49 15.76
N GLY A 62 -16.91 -2.14 14.47
CA GLY A 62 -16.95 -0.75 13.99
C GLY A 62 -15.57 -0.16 13.69
N ASN A 63 -14.46 -0.70 14.20
CA ASN A 63 -13.13 -0.31 13.72
C ASN A 63 -12.85 -0.95 12.36
N VAL A 64 -12.28 -0.18 11.45
CA VAL A 64 -11.80 -0.68 10.16
C VAL A 64 -10.29 -0.77 10.25
N ALA A 65 -9.75 -1.95 9.97
CA ALA A 65 -8.30 -2.11 9.87
C ALA A 65 -7.78 -1.35 8.65
N TYR A 66 -6.65 -0.68 8.82
CA TYR A 66 -5.96 0.02 7.74
C TYR A 66 -4.46 -0.26 7.80
N ALA A 67 -3.81 -0.18 6.65
CA ALA A 67 -2.36 -0.21 6.49
C ALA A 67 -1.87 1.19 6.14
N ILE A 68 -0.77 1.61 6.77
CA ILE A 68 0.00 2.78 6.33
C ILE A 68 1.00 2.26 5.31
N CYS A 69 0.71 2.41 4.03
CA CYS A 69 1.56 1.87 2.96
C CYS A 69 2.74 2.80 2.64
N ALA A 70 2.59 4.11 2.89
CA ALA A 70 3.69 5.08 2.81
C ALA A 70 3.58 6.13 3.93
N HIS A 71 4.74 6.56 4.42
CA HIS A 71 4.86 7.59 5.44
C HIS A 71 6.16 8.37 5.23
N VAL A 72 6.06 9.56 4.63
CA VAL A 72 7.20 10.40 4.26
C VAL A 72 7.26 11.61 5.20
N GLN A 73 7.98 11.47 6.32
CA GLN A 73 7.96 12.43 7.45
C GLN A 73 8.36 13.86 7.08
N ASN A 74 9.35 13.99 6.19
CA ASN A 74 9.92 15.29 5.83
C ASN A 74 9.34 15.86 4.54
N TRP A 75 8.24 15.27 4.04
CA TRP A 75 7.59 15.82 2.86
C TRP A 75 6.87 17.12 3.22
N GLU A 76 7.19 18.16 2.46
CA GLU A 76 6.44 19.39 2.44
C GLU A 76 5.86 19.57 1.04
N ARG A 77 4.61 20.02 0.99
CA ARG A 77 4.01 20.37 -0.29
C ARG A 77 4.85 21.48 -0.95
N PRO A 78 5.23 21.33 -2.23
CA PRO A 78 6.00 22.35 -2.94
C PRO A 78 5.35 23.73 -2.84
N SER A 79 6.19 24.77 -2.79
CA SER A 79 5.70 26.16 -2.83
C SER A 79 4.85 26.39 -4.08
N GLU A 80 3.93 27.35 -4.04
CA GLU A 80 3.03 27.59 -5.19
C GLU A 80 3.84 27.93 -6.46
N SER A 81 4.88 28.74 -6.31
CA SER A 81 5.75 29.12 -7.42
C SER A 81 6.52 27.95 -8.03
N GLU A 82 6.99 27.02 -7.20
CA GLU A 82 7.69 25.80 -7.65
C GLU A 82 6.72 24.85 -8.34
N HIS A 83 5.54 24.69 -7.73
CA HIS A 83 4.49 23.82 -8.23
C HIS A 83 3.99 24.27 -9.60
N LEU A 84 3.67 25.57 -9.76
CA LEU A 84 3.25 26.12 -11.06
C LEU A 84 4.36 26.04 -12.11
N ARG A 85 5.63 26.22 -11.71
CA ARG A 85 6.77 26.04 -12.62
C ARG A 85 6.87 24.60 -13.11
N GLN A 86 6.73 23.63 -12.21
CA GLN A 86 6.74 22.21 -12.56
C GLN A 86 5.60 21.87 -13.51
N LEU A 87 4.37 22.28 -13.18
CA LEU A 87 3.21 21.99 -14.01
C LEU A 87 3.33 22.65 -15.40
N ALA A 88 3.79 23.91 -15.47
CA ALA A 88 3.99 24.60 -16.75
C ALA A 88 5.06 23.93 -17.64
N ALA A 89 6.01 23.19 -17.07
CA ALA A 89 7.02 22.44 -17.81
C ALA A 89 6.49 21.12 -18.40
N ILE A 90 5.35 20.63 -17.93
CA ILE A 90 4.72 19.39 -18.41
C ILE A 90 3.79 19.74 -19.58
N PRO A 91 3.98 19.18 -20.79
CA PRO A 91 3.16 19.53 -21.96
C PRO A 91 1.65 19.37 -21.76
N ARG A 92 1.24 18.44 -20.90
CA ARG A 92 -0.16 18.18 -20.56
C ARG A 92 -0.85 19.34 -19.83
N TYR A 93 -0.12 20.12 -19.03
CA TYR A 93 -0.68 21.24 -18.26
C TYR A 93 -0.27 22.59 -18.86
N GLY A 94 1.02 22.76 -19.20
CA GLY A 94 1.53 23.91 -19.95
C GLY A 94 0.92 25.26 -19.52
N LYS A 95 0.36 25.99 -20.49
CA LYS A 95 -0.33 27.27 -20.24
C LYS A 95 -1.79 27.10 -19.78
N THR A 96 -2.40 25.94 -19.99
CA THR A 96 -3.80 25.71 -19.62
C THR A 96 -4.00 25.57 -18.12
N ILE A 97 -2.92 25.44 -17.33
CA ILE A 97 -2.96 25.45 -15.85
C ILE A 97 -3.64 26.71 -15.28
N TYR A 98 -3.67 27.81 -16.05
CA TYR A 98 -4.31 29.07 -15.67
C TYR A 98 -5.75 29.21 -16.20
N GLU A 99 -6.25 28.20 -16.92
CA GLU A 99 -7.56 28.20 -17.56
C GLU A 99 -8.44 27.11 -16.92
N ASP A 100 -9.76 27.34 -16.92
CA ASP A 100 -10.70 26.31 -16.46
C ASP A 100 -10.87 25.22 -17.54
N PRO A 101 -11.05 23.95 -17.14
CA PRO A 101 -11.31 23.49 -15.77
C PRO A 101 -10.05 23.24 -14.92
N LEU A 102 -8.86 23.27 -15.52
CA LEU A 102 -7.62 22.83 -14.87
C LEU A 102 -7.20 23.74 -13.71
N ARG A 103 -7.43 25.05 -13.81
CA ARG A 103 -7.19 26.01 -12.72
C ARG A 103 -8.02 25.67 -11.48
N SER A 104 -9.30 25.36 -11.67
CA SER A 104 -10.19 24.95 -10.58
C SER A 104 -9.74 23.61 -9.98
N LEU A 105 -9.37 22.65 -10.83
CA LEU A 105 -8.88 21.34 -10.37
C LEU A 105 -7.56 21.45 -9.58
N LEU A 106 -6.66 22.34 -10.00
CA LEU A 106 -5.44 22.66 -9.24
C LEU A 106 -5.77 23.25 -7.87
N ALA A 107 -6.71 24.21 -7.81
CA ALA A 107 -7.13 24.82 -6.56
C ALA A 107 -7.71 23.79 -5.60
N ASP A 108 -8.46 22.82 -6.11
CA ASP A 108 -8.97 21.71 -5.32
C ASP A 108 -7.81 20.83 -4.81
N PHE A 109 -7.10 20.11 -5.67
CA PHE A 109 -6.07 19.16 -5.19
C PHE A 109 -4.96 19.80 -4.34
N ARG A 110 -4.68 21.10 -4.54
CA ARG A 110 -3.76 21.85 -3.70
C ARG A 110 -4.40 22.41 -2.42
N GLY A 111 -5.69 22.72 -2.44
CA GLY A 111 -6.41 23.32 -1.31
C GLY A 111 -6.76 22.32 -0.21
N PHE A 112 -6.99 21.06 -0.56
CA PHE A 112 -7.40 20.05 0.41
C PHE A 112 -6.18 19.31 1.02
N PRO A 113 -6.15 19.11 2.35
CA PRO A 113 -5.10 18.34 3.03
C PRO A 113 -5.37 16.84 3.02
N VAL A 114 -6.60 16.42 2.69
CA VAL A 114 -6.99 15.02 2.60
C VAL A 114 -7.62 14.73 1.25
N ILE A 115 -7.13 13.69 0.58
CA ILE A 115 -7.67 13.20 -0.68
C ILE A 115 -8.02 11.72 -0.51
N SER A 116 -9.24 11.32 -0.87
CA SER A 116 -9.71 9.92 -0.76
C SER A 116 -10.03 9.31 -2.12
N PHE A 117 -9.74 8.01 -2.30
CA PHE A 117 -9.91 7.29 -3.56
C PHE A 117 -10.67 5.99 -3.35
N ALA A 118 -11.78 5.82 -4.07
CA ALA A 118 -12.54 4.57 -4.15
C ALA A 118 -12.05 3.64 -5.26
N THR A 119 -11.35 4.18 -6.26
CA THR A 119 -10.95 3.48 -7.47
C THR A 119 -9.49 3.77 -7.83
N TYR A 120 -8.95 2.95 -8.74
CA TYR A 120 -7.62 3.17 -9.31
C TYR A 120 -7.70 3.24 -10.83
N GLY A 121 -7.48 4.43 -11.39
CA GLY A 121 -7.23 4.65 -12.80
C GLY A 121 -5.84 5.24 -12.99
N LEU A 122 -5.00 4.66 -13.85
CA LEU A 122 -3.65 5.19 -14.11
C LEU A 122 -3.67 6.63 -14.63
N SER A 123 -4.63 6.94 -15.51
CA SER A 123 -4.89 8.31 -15.94
C SER A 123 -5.32 9.15 -14.74
N ALA A 124 -6.37 8.71 -14.03
CA ALA A 124 -6.98 9.37 -12.87
C ALA A 124 -6.04 9.62 -11.69
N ARG A 125 -4.88 8.94 -11.62
CA ARG A 125 -3.86 9.16 -10.59
C ARG A 125 -2.84 10.22 -10.94
N SER A 126 -2.66 10.50 -12.23
CA SER A 126 -1.70 11.52 -12.65
C SER A 126 -2.09 12.89 -12.09
N GLU A 127 -3.37 13.25 -12.12
CA GLU A 127 -3.82 14.57 -11.70
C GLU A 127 -3.70 14.76 -10.20
N PRO A 128 -4.22 13.88 -9.33
CA PRO A 128 -3.96 13.97 -7.91
C PRO A 128 -2.47 14.06 -7.60
N LEU A 129 -1.62 13.22 -8.20
CA LEU A 129 -0.16 13.24 -7.94
C LEU A 129 0.47 14.58 -8.31
N TYR A 130 0.19 15.06 -9.52
CA TYR A 130 0.80 16.28 -10.02
C TYR A 130 0.19 17.53 -9.39
N LEU A 131 -1.13 17.63 -9.27
CA LEU A 131 -1.85 18.83 -8.80
C LEU A 131 -1.88 18.97 -7.27
N SER A 132 -1.61 17.91 -6.51
CA SER A 132 -1.44 18.03 -5.04
C SER A 132 0.00 18.33 -4.62
N GLY A 133 0.97 18.11 -5.51
CA GLY A 133 2.39 18.23 -5.23
C GLY A 133 3.09 16.93 -4.79
N VAL A 134 2.35 15.81 -4.69
CA VAL A 134 2.89 14.51 -4.25
C VAL A 134 3.91 13.92 -5.24
N TRP A 135 3.98 14.43 -6.47
CA TRP A 135 4.99 14.06 -7.47
C TRP A 135 6.46 14.19 -7.00
N THR A 136 6.75 14.92 -5.93
CA THR A 136 8.11 15.03 -5.37
C THR A 136 8.57 13.77 -4.62
N VAL A 137 7.67 12.84 -4.32
CA VAL A 137 7.93 11.64 -3.49
C VAL A 137 7.38 10.37 -4.15
N LEU A 138 7.38 10.31 -5.49
CA LEU A 138 6.84 9.16 -6.24
C LEU A 138 7.54 7.85 -5.87
N ASP A 139 8.87 7.88 -5.75
CA ASP A 139 9.68 6.70 -5.42
C ASP A 139 9.35 6.17 -4.01
N ASP A 140 9.03 7.08 -3.07
CA ASP A 140 8.68 6.70 -1.69
C ASP A 140 7.30 6.05 -1.58
N ILE A 141 6.40 6.32 -2.53
CA ILE A 141 5.01 5.82 -2.51
C ILE A 141 4.77 4.67 -3.49
N GLU A 142 5.71 4.39 -4.41
CA GLU A 142 5.55 3.35 -5.44
C GLU A 142 5.23 1.98 -4.83
N ALA A 143 5.84 1.67 -3.68
CA ALA A 143 5.62 0.40 -2.98
C ALA A 143 4.14 0.16 -2.60
N CYS A 144 3.35 1.22 -2.36
CA CYS A 144 1.90 1.13 -2.11
C CYS A 144 1.11 0.47 -3.25
N TYR A 145 1.68 0.38 -4.45
CA TYR A 145 0.99 -0.09 -5.67
C TYR A 145 1.59 -1.36 -6.26
N SER A 146 2.58 -1.97 -5.60
CA SER A 146 3.43 -3.02 -6.17
C SER A 146 2.88 -4.45 -6.07
N GLN A 147 1.89 -4.72 -5.20
CA GLN A 147 1.40 -6.06 -4.87
C GLN A 147 -0.10 -6.23 -5.19
N GLY A 148 -0.54 -5.71 -6.35
CA GLY A 148 -1.92 -5.87 -6.81
C GLY A 148 -2.94 -4.91 -6.19
N GLN A 149 -2.51 -3.97 -5.33
CA GLN A 149 -3.37 -2.92 -4.78
C GLN A 149 -4.12 -2.13 -5.87
N PRO A 150 -3.52 -1.78 -7.03
CA PRO A 150 -4.25 -1.18 -8.14
C PRO A 150 -5.49 -1.97 -8.59
N ALA A 151 -5.35 -3.29 -8.74
CA ALA A 151 -6.46 -4.16 -9.16
C ALA A 151 -7.55 -4.19 -8.09
N ARG A 152 -7.16 -4.43 -6.83
CA ARG A 152 -8.10 -4.47 -5.69
C ARG A 152 -8.84 -3.16 -5.48
N MET A 153 -8.20 -2.01 -5.68
CA MET A 153 -8.88 -0.70 -5.67
C MET A 153 -9.84 -0.56 -6.87
N GLY A 154 -9.44 -0.99 -8.06
CA GLY A 154 -10.32 -0.98 -9.24
C GLY A 154 -11.54 -1.90 -9.13
N GLU A 155 -11.41 -3.00 -8.39
CA GLU A 155 -12.48 -3.95 -8.07
C GLU A 155 -13.36 -3.50 -6.89
N GLY A 156 -13.02 -2.36 -6.27
CA GLY A 156 -13.76 -1.81 -5.13
C GLY A 156 -13.50 -2.52 -3.80
N GLU A 157 -12.46 -3.34 -3.69
CA GLU A 157 -12.08 -4.01 -2.44
C GLU A 157 -11.28 -3.11 -1.50
N LEU A 158 -10.50 -2.18 -2.05
CA LEU A 158 -9.63 -1.28 -1.29
C LEU A 158 -10.01 0.19 -1.50
N GLY A 159 -10.04 0.93 -0.41
CA GLY A 159 -10.07 2.39 -0.39
C GLY A 159 -8.68 2.93 -0.05
N GLU A 160 -8.37 4.13 -0.52
CA GLU A 160 -7.14 4.83 -0.17
C GLU A 160 -7.41 6.24 0.33
N THR A 161 -6.57 6.75 1.22
CA THR A 161 -6.59 8.14 1.68
C THR A 161 -5.18 8.68 1.82
N TRP A 162 -4.95 9.87 1.25
CA TRP A 162 -3.72 10.65 1.39
C TRP A 162 -3.94 11.70 2.47
N LEU A 163 -3.06 11.72 3.46
CA LEU A 163 -3.01 12.72 4.52
C LEU A 163 -1.77 13.59 4.34
N MET A 164 -1.98 14.86 4.04
CA MET A 164 -0.92 15.84 3.84
C MET A 164 -0.92 16.79 5.04
N GLY A 165 0.10 16.68 5.90
CA GLY A 165 0.16 17.43 7.16
C GLY A 165 -0.64 16.81 8.31
N TYR A 166 -1.03 15.55 8.19
CA TYR A 166 -1.81 14.81 9.19
C TYR A 166 -1.35 13.36 9.30
N ALA A 167 -1.55 12.77 10.48
CA ALA A 167 -1.36 11.34 10.72
C ALA A 167 -2.66 10.71 11.22
N ALA A 168 -2.95 9.50 10.75
CA ALA A 168 -4.12 8.73 11.17
C ALA A 168 -3.95 8.14 12.57
N ASN A 169 -5.01 8.27 13.36
CA ASN A 169 -5.09 7.72 14.71
C ASN A 169 -6.13 6.59 14.84
N GLY A 170 -7.13 6.57 13.98
CA GLY A 170 -8.15 5.52 13.97
C GLY A 170 -9.10 5.67 12.80
N LEU A 171 -9.60 4.55 12.30
CA LEU A 171 -10.61 4.49 11.26
C LEU A 171 -11.76 3.63 11.75
N ILE A 172 -12.97 4.15 11.65
CA ILE A 172 -14.19 3.43 12.00
C ILE A 172 -15.20 3.48 10.86
N TRP A 173 -16.09 2.50 10.81
CA TRP A 173 -17.26 2.46 9.95
C TRP A 173 -18.50 2.74 10.81
N VAL A 174 -19.17 3.86 10.54
CA VAL A 174 -20.32 4.31 11.32
C VAL A 174 -21.31 5.02 10.41
N ASP A 175 -22.60 4.71 10.57
CA ASP A 175 -23.70 5.33 9.83
C ASP A 175 -23.52 5.33 8.29
N GLY A 176 -22.91 4.26 7.76
CA GLY A 176 -22.66 4.11 6.32
C GLY A 176 -21.49 4.94 5.79
N MET A 177 -20.62 5.46 6.66
CA MET A 177 -19.44 6.23 6.29
C MET A 177 -18.19 5.77 7.05
N TYR A 178 -17.04 5.99 6.42
CA TYR A 178 -15.75 5.98 7.10
C TYR A 178 -15.59 7.25 7.92
N GLN A 179 -15.23 7.11 9.19
CA GLN A 179 -14.76 8.22 10.00
C GLN A 179 -13.29 8.00 10.37
N LEU A 180 -12.41 8.76 9.73
CA LEU A 180 -10.98 8.79 10.01
C LEU A 180 -10.68 9.88 11.04
N THR A 181 -10.12 9.48 12.18
CA THR A 181 -9.60 10.41 13.18
C THR A 181 -8.13 10.65 12.91
N VAL A 182 -7.72 11.92 12.85
CA VAL A 182 -6.33 12.32 12.57
C VAL A 182 -5.81 13.33 13.59
N GLU A 183 -4.49 13.48 13.63
CA GLU A 183 -3.79 14.54 14.34
C GLU A 183 -2.83 15.28 13.40
N PRO A 184 -2.55 16.57 13.64
CA PRO A 184 -1.53 17.29 12.87
C PRO A 184 -0.19 16.58 12.95
N ALA A 185 0.44 16.39 11.79
CA ALA A 185 1.76 15.76 11.67
C ALA A 185 2.54 16.41 10.52
N GLN A 186 3.86 16.22 10.48
CA GLN A 186 4.64 16.60 9.31
C GLN A 186 4.56 15.48 8.27
N GLY A 187 4.70 15.85 6.99
CA GLY A 187 4.85 14.85 5.94
C GLY A 187 3.56 14.45 5.21
N LEU A 188 3.70 13.35 4.48
CA LEU A 188 2.65 12.65 3.76
C LEU A 188 2.45 11.27 4.38
N GLN A 189 1.20 10.89 4.62
CA GLN A 189 0.83 9.52 4.96
C GLN A 189 -0.21 8.99 3.95
N ILE A 190 0.00 7.80 3.44
CA ILE A 190 -0.96 7.11 2.56
C ILE A 190 -1.50 5.88 3.29
N LEU A 191 -2.82 5.80 3.38
CA LEU A 191 -3.55 4.73 4.05
C LEU A 191 -4.34 3.94 3.04
N GLN A 192 -4.30 2.62 3.16
CA GLN A 192 -5.16 1.71 2.41
C GLN A 192 -5.95 0.84 3.39
N PHE A 193 -7.22 0.60 3.08
CA PHE A 193 -8.13 -0.18 3.94
C PHE A 193 -9.17 -0.92 3.11
N GLU A 194 -9.70 -2.00 3.68
CA GLU A 194 -10.75 -2.78 3.02
C GLU A 194 -12.09 -2.04 3.03
N ARG A 195 -12.75 -2.07 1.88
CA ARG A 195 -14.03 -1.40 1.71
C ARG A 195 -15.16 -2.21 2.35
N GLN A 196 -16.15 -1.51 2.88
CA GLN A 196 -17.37 -2.03 3.52
C GLN A 196 -18.61 -1.72 2.65
N GLU A 197 -18.39 -1.05 1.52
CA GLU A 197 -19.38 -0.48 0.62
C GLU A 197 -18.86 -0.51 -0.83
N GLU A 198 -19.74 -0.34 -1.81
CA GLU A 198 -19.44 -0.45 -3.25
C GLU A 198 -19.79 0.84 -4.04
N LEU A 199 -19.83 2.00 -3.40
CA LEU A 199 -20.13 3.28 -4.03
C LEU A 199 -18.99 3.73 -4.96
N ALA A 200 -19.33 4.58 -5.93
CA ALA A 200 -18.33 5.12 -6.86
C ALA A 200 -17.31 6.08 -6.20
N THR A 201 -17.67 6.65 -5.04
CA THR A 201 -16.80 7.53 -4.25
C THR A 201 -16.77 7.06 -2.82
N LEU A 202 -15.63 7.20 -2.14
CA LEU A 202 -15.52 6.81 -0.73
C LEU A 202 -16.37 7.76 0.13
N PRO A 203 -17.35 7.25 0.90
CA PRO A 203 -18.07 8.05 1.87
C PRO A 203 -17.18 8.29 3.09
N MET A 204 -16.31 9.30 3.00
CA MET A 204 -15.26 9.58 3.99
C MET A 204 -15.54 10.88 4.75
N ARG A 205 -15.49 10.80 6.08
CA ARG A 205 -15.42 11.93 7.00
C ARG A 205 -14.10 11.89 7.73
N VAL A 206 -13.40 13.02 7.77
CA VAL A 206 -12.16 13.15 8.55
C VAL A 206 -12.40 14.13 9.70
N VAL A 207 -11.98 13.75 10.89
CA VAL A 207 -12.08 14.58 12.10
C VAL A 207 -10.73 14.64 12.81
N ALA A 208 -10.39 15.80 13.34
CA ALA A 208 -9.30 15.93 14.29
C ALA A 208 -9.69 15.33 15.65
N ALA A 209 -8.70 15.09 16.52
CA ALA A 209 -8.93 14.53 17.87
C ALA A 209 -9.88 15.35 18.75
N ASP A 210 -10.01 16.66 18.50
CA ASP A 210 -10.96 17.56 19.17
C ASP A 210 -12.36 17.57 18.54
N GLY A 211 -12.59 16.75 17.51
CA GLY A 211 -13.86 16.64 16.79
C GLY A 211 -14.05 17.63 15.64
N MET A 212 -13.09 18.51 15.36
CA MET A 212 -13.17 19.42 14.21
C MET A 212 -13.14 18.64 12.88
N ALA A 213 -14.05 18.95 11.98
CA ALA A 213 -14.07 18.32 10.65
C ALA A 213 -12.94 18.86 9.77
N ILE A 214 -12.24 17.95 9.10
CA ILE A 214 -11.22 18.26 8.10
C ILE A 214 -11.82 18.00 6.73
N GLN A 215 -11.62 18.94 5.82
CA GLN A 215 -12.15 18.82 4.46
C GLN A 215 -11.45 17.70 3.70
N VAL A 216 -12.25 16.92 2.98
CA VAL A 216 -11.82 15.78 2.15
C VAL A 216 -12.18 16.08 0.70
N HIS A 217 -11.23 15.87 -0.20
CA HIS A 217 -11.47 15.89 -1.63
C HIS A 217 -11.53 14.47 -2.18
N ALA A 218 -12.49 14.18 -3.07
CA ALA A 218 -12.50 12.92 -3.79
C ALA A 218 -11.44 12.98 -4.90
N GLY A 219 -10.52 12.02 -4.90
CA GLY A 219 -9.45 11.95 -5.90
C GLY A 219 -9.79 11.12 -7.13
N ASP A 220 -10.95 10.44 -7.14
CA ASP A 220 -11.46 9.68 -8.28
C ASP A 220 -11.89 10.63 -9.41
N TYR A 221 -10.92 11.13 -10.19
CA TYR A 221 -11.17 12.05 -11.30
C TYR A 221 -11.17 11.30 -12.64
N VAL A 222 -12.29 11.36 -13.38
CA VAL A 222 -12.48 10.71 -14.69
C VAL A 222 -12.60 11.68 -15.87
N GLY A 223 -12.29 12.96 -15.69
CA GLY A 223 -12.40 13.95 -16.76
C GLY A 223 -11.21 13.94 -17.75
N SER A 224 -11.48 14.29 -19.00
CA SER A 224 -10.47 14.81 -19.94
C SER A 224 -10.72 16.30 -20.12
N TRP A 225 -9.70 17.15 -19.90
CA TRP A 225 -9.74 18.58 -20.20
C TRP A 225 -8.95 18.90 -21.47
#